data_AF-A0AA50KRJ1-F1
#
_entry.id   AF-A0AA50KRJ1-F1
#
_cell.length_a   1.000
_cell.length_b   1.000
_cell.length_c   1.000
_cell.angle_alpha   90.00
_cell.angle_beta   90.00
_cell.angle_gamma   90.00
#
_symmetry.space_group_name_H-M   'P 1'
#
loop_
_entity.id
_entity.type
_entity.pdbx_description
1 polymer ?
#
loop_
_entity_poly.entity_id
_entity_poly.type
_entity_poly.pdbx_seq_one_letter_code
_entity_poly.pdbx_strand_id
1 'polypeptide(L)'
;MALAEGTTFKSVASIDLSTAEGANEAVEILDKALASIDDQRASLGAFQNRMNSTINNLASIQENAAAGMSRIMDVDFAQETVNLTKQQILQQAGTSILAQAKQLPQAALSLLG
;
A
#
# COMPACT_ATOMS: atom_id res chain seq x y z
N MET A 1 -41.33 35.52 22.56
CA MET A 1 -40.68 34.82 21.44
C MET A 1 -40.82 35.69 20.20
N ALA A 2 -39.85 36.58 19.96
CA ALA A 2 -39.73 37.33 18.71
C ALA A 2 -38.65 36.63 17.88
N LEU A 3 -38.94 36.48 16.60
CA LEU A 3 -38.25 35.59 15.68
C LEU A 3 -36.77 35.95 15.52
N ALA A 4 -35.96 34.92 15.36
CA ALA A 4 -34.60 34.99 14.87
C ALA A 4 -34.58 35.72 13.52
N GLU A 5 -34.07 36.96 13.50
CA GLU A 5 -33.45 37.49 12.30
C GLU A 5 -32.29 36.55 11.99
N GLY A 6 -32.46 35.76 10.92
CA GLY A 6 -31.37 35.01 10.34
C GLY A 6 -30.20 35.97 10.16
N THR A 7 -29.03 35.56 10.61
CA THR A 7 -27.76 36.23 10.36
C THR A 7 -27.54 36.26 8.84
N THR A 8 -28.19 37.21 8.17
CA THR A 8 -27.93 37.53 6.78
C THR A 8 -26.53 38.11 6.77
N PHE A 9 -25.56 37.27 6.39
CA PHE A 9 -24.32 37.76 5.82
C PHE A 9 -24.73 38.77 4.75
N LYS A 10 -24.57 40.08 5.01
CA LYS A 10 -24.63 41.06 3.94
C LYS A 10 -23.56 40.61 2.95
N SER A 11 -23.98 40.33 1.73
CA SER A 11 -23.08 39.94 0.67
C SER A 11 -21.99 41.01 0.54
N VAL A 12 -20.75 40.61 0.29
CA VAL A 12 -19.67 41.57 -0.04
C VAL A 12 -20.10 42.50 -1.19
N ALA A 13 -21.02 42.04 -2.04
CA ALA A 13 -21.60 42.80 -3.14
C ALA A 13 -22.59 43.91 -2.72
N SER A 14 -23.12 43.89 -1.50
CA SER A 14 -24.07 44.89 -0.99
C SER A 14 -23.45 45.91 -0.04
N ILE A 15 -22.11 45.96 0.04
CA ILE A 15 -21.38 46.89 0.89
C ILE A 15 -21.36 48.26 0.22
N ASP A 16 -21.84 49.28 0.91
CA ASP A 16 -21.73 50.68 0.51
C ASP A 16 -20.60 51.38 1.29
N LEU A 17 -19.58 51.83 0.58
CA LEU A 17 -18.39 52.49 1.13
C LEU A 17 -18.53 54.02 1.18
N SER A 18 -19.67 54.58 0.79
CA SER A 18 -19.88 56.03 0.71
C SER A 18 -19.99 56.71 2.08
N THR A 19 -20.22 55.95 3.16
CA THR A 19 -20.31 56.45 4.53
C THR A 19 -19.25 55.82 5.43
N ALA A 20 -18.82 56.54 6.47
CA ALA A 20 -17.86 56.01 7.45
C ALA A 20 -18.40 54.78 8.21
N GLU A 21 -19.71 54.71 8.41
CA GLU A 21 -20.38 53.57 9.05
C GLU A 21 -20.41 52.33 8.13
N GLY A 22 -20.76 52.52 6.85
CA GLY A 22 -20.73 51.44 5.85
C GLY A 22 -19.32 50.90 5.59
N ALA A 23 -18.29 51.76 5.67
CA ALA A 23 -16.90 51.33 5.59
C ALA A 23 -16.45 50.47 6.79
N ASN A 24 -16.95 50.74 8.01
CA ASN A 24 -16.65 49.89 9.17
C ASN A 24 -17.41 48.54 9.09
N GLU A 25 -18.67 48.56 8.65
CA GLU A 25 -19.46 47.35 8.43
C GLU A 25 -18.83 46.47 7.33
N ALA A 26 -18.26 47.09 6.28
CA ALA A 26 -17.53 46.41 5.23
C ALA A 26 -16.36 45.58 5.76
N VAL A 27 -15.55 46.18 6.65
CA VAL A 27 -14.38 45.53 7.24
C VAL A 27 -14.81 44.33 8.08
N GLU A 28 -15.86 44.46 8.88
CA GLU A 28 -16.36 43.35 9.71
C GLU A 28 -16.87 42.18 8.86
N ILE A 29 -17.57 42.46 7.74
CA ILE A 29 -18.03 41.44 6.82
C ILE A 29 -16.85 40.73 6.13
N LEU A 30 -15.86 41.49 5.67
CA LEU A 30 -14.67 40.95 5.02
C LEU A 30 -13.85 40.09 5.98
N ASP A 31 -13.67 40.51 7.24
CA ASP A 31 -12.97 39.73 8.26
C ASP A 31 -13.66 38.39 8.52
N LYS A 32 -15.00 38.38 8.62
CA LYS A 32 -15.78 37.14 8.76
C LYS A 32 -15.68 36.24 7.53
N ALA A 33 -15.69 36.83 6.32
CA ALA A 33 -15.55 36.08 5.08
C ALA A 33 -14.14 35.45 4.96
N LEU A 34 -13.10 36.20 5.32
CA LEU A 34 -11.72 35.71 5.36
C LEU A 34 -11.55 34.60 6.40
N ALA A 35 -12.09 34.78 7.61
CA ALA A 35 -12.07 33.73 8.63
C ALA A 35 -12.73 32.44 8.15
N SER A 36 -13.87 32.52 7.43
CA SER A 36 -14.51 31.34 6.86
C SER A 36 -13.66 30.66 5.78
N ILE A 37 -12.94 31.42 4.95
CA ILE A 37 -12.03 30.86 3.94
C ILE A 37 -10.84 30.19 4.63
N ASP A 38 -10.29 30.81 5.66
CA ASP A 38 -9.17 30.27 6.41
C ASP A 38 -9.54 28.97 7.15
N ASP A 39 -10.75 28.88 7.71
CA ASP A 39 -11.28 27.64 8.29
C ASP A 39 -11.37 26.52 7.25
N GLN A 40 -11.87 26.82 6.04
CA GLN A 40 -11.92 25.85 4.95
C GLN A 40 -10.51 25.41 4.52
N ARG A 41 -9.56 26.36 4.41
CA ARG A 41 -8.15 26.07 4.07
C ARG A 41 -7.48 25.23 5.15
N ALA A 42 -7.73 25.50 6.42
CA ALA A 42 -7.23 24.72 7.54
C ALA A 42 -7.76 23.29 7.51
N SER A 43 -9.06 23.10 7.25
CA SER A 43 -9.69 21.79 7.09
C SER A 43 -9.09 21.01 5.90
N LEU A 44 -8.89 21.66 4.76
CA LEU A 44 -8.20 21.07 3.62
C LEU A 44 -6.75 20.67 3.94
N GLY A 45 -6.02 21.52 4.67
CA GLY A 45 -4.66 21.20 5.14
C GLY A 45 -4.65 19.99 6.07
N ALA A 46 -5.59 19.89 7.00
CA ALA A 46 -5.75 18.73 7.87
C ALA A 46 -6.08 17.45 7.09
N PHE A 47 -6.96 17.55 6.07
CA PHE A 47 -7.29 16.44 5.19
C PHE A 47 -6.07 15.98 4.37
N GLN A 48 -5.29 16.92 3.84
CA GLN A 48 -4.03 16.61 3.15
C GLN A 48 -3.04 15.90 4.06
N ASN A 49 -2.88 16.34 5.31
CA ASN A 49 -2.02 15.68 6.29
C ASN A 49 -2.46 14.24 6.54
N ARG A 50 -3.76 14.02 6.77
CA ARG A 50 -4.33 12.69 6.95
C ARG A 50 -4.13 11.81 5.70
N MET A 51 -4.28 12.38 4.51
CA MET A 51 -4.05 11.67 3.25
C MET A 51 -2.58 11.23 3.13
N ASN A 52 -1.64 12.14 3.41
CA ASN A 52 -0.21 11.83 3.43
C ASN A 52 0.13 10.74 4.45
N SER A 53 -0.39 10.81 5.68
CA SER A 53 -0.20 9.75 6.68
C SER A 53 -0.77 8.41 6.22
N THR A 54 -1.93 8.42 5.56
CA THR A 54 -2.56 7.20 5.03
C THR A 54 -1.72 6.60 3.91
N ILE A 55 -1.22 7.41 2.98
CA ILE A 55 -0.35 6.99 1.88
C ILE A 55 0.93 6.35 2.43
N ASN A 56 1.60 7.00 3.39
CA ASN A 56 2.81 6.48 3.99
C ASN A 56 2.58 5.13 4.70
N ASN A 57 1.48 5.02 5.44
CA ASN A 57 1.10 3.77 6.07
C ASN A 57 0.82 2.66 5.04
N LEU A 58 0.06 2.97 3.98
CA LEU A 58 -0.23 2.02 2.91
C LEU A 58 1.04 1.58 2.16
N ALA A 59 1.98 2.48 1.91
CA ALA A 59 3.26 2.15 1.29
C ALA A 59 4.07 1.17 2.17
N SER A 60 4.11 1.41 3.49
CA SER A 60 4.76 0.49 4.43
C SER A 60 4.06 -0.88 4.48
N ILE A 61 2.73 -0.91 4.47
CA ILE A 61 1.96 -2.17 4.39
C ILE A 61 2.26 -2.91 3.09
N GLN A 62 2.32 -2.20 1.96
CA GLN A 62 2.64 -2.77 0.65
C GLN A 62 4.05 -3.38 0.65
N GLU A 63 5.04 -2.69 1.19
CA GLU A 63 6.41 -3.20 1.32
C GLU A 63 6.48 -4.47 2.17
N ASN A 64 5.82 -4.46 3.34
CA ASN A 64 5.75 -5.63 4.21
C ASN A 64 5.03 -6.81 3.56
N ALA A 65 3.93 -6.56 2.85
CA ALA A 65 3.19 -7.59 2.12
C ALA A 65 4.02 -8.18 0.98
N ALA A 66 4.71 -7.34 0.21
CA ALA A 66 5.60 -7.76 -0.86
C ALA A 66 6.79 -8.58 -0.32
N ALA A 67 7.41 -8.15 0.78
CA ALA A 67 8.48 -8.89 1.45
C ALA A 67 7.99 -10.25 1.99
N GLY A 68 6.78 -10.30 2.56
CA GLY A 68 6.14 -11.54 2.98
C GLY A 68 5.90 -12.50 1.82
N MET A 69 5.35 -11.99 0.72
CA MET A 69 5.09 -12.78 -0.49
C MET A 69 6.39 -13.27 -1.14
N SER A 70 7.44 -12.45 -1.21
CA SER A 70 8.76 -12.86 -1.68
C SER A 70 9.29 -14.02 -0.85
N ARG A 71 9.23 -13.93 0.49
CA ARG A 71 9.69 -15.03 1.37
C ARG A 71 8.92 -16.32 1.13
N ILE A 72 7.61 -16.26 0.95
CA ILE A 72 6.80 -17.45 0.64
C ILE A 72 7.22 -18.04 -0.70
N MET A 73 7.30 -17.22 -1.75
CA MET A 73 7.70 -17.68 -3.09
C MET A 73 9.12 -18.24 -3.11
N ASP A 74 10.07 -17.62 -2.41
CA ASP A 74 11.46 -18.06 -2.33
C ASP A 74 11.58 -19.41 -1.59
N VAL A 75 10.80 -19.60 -0.51
CA VAL A 75 10.74 -20.87 0.23
C VAL A 75 10.12 -21.98 -0.62
N ASP A 76 9.01 -21.69 -1.30
CA ASP A 76 8.34 -22.65 -2.19
C ASP A 76 9.23 -23.02 -3.39
N PHE A 77 9.90 -22.05 -3.99
CA PHE A 77 10.85 -22.29 -5.08
C PHE A 77 12.04 -23.13 -4.63
N ALA A 78 12.59 -22.86 -3.43
CA ALA A 78 13.65 -23.66 -2.85
C ALA A 78 13.18 -25.10 -2.60
N GLN A 79 11.97 -25.30 -2.07
CA GLN A 79 11.44 -26.63 -1.80
C GLN A 79 11.16 -27.44 -3.09
N GLU A 80 10.59 -26.81 -4.11
CA GLU A 80 10.38 -27.45 -5.41
C GLU A 80 11.70 -27.78 -6.10
N THR A 81 12.68 -26.88 -6.04
CA THR A 81 14.03 -27.13 -6.58
C THR A 81 14.71 -28.31 -5.87
N VAL A 82 14.63 -28.38 -4.54
CA VAL A 82 15.16 -29.52 -3.76
C VAL A 82 14.48 -30.82 -4.16
N ASN A 83 13.16 -30.82 -4.34
CA ASN A 83 12.41 -32.00 -4.79
C ASN A 83 12.83 -32.42 -6.20
N LEU A 84 12.95 -31.48 -7.13
CA LEU A 84 13.42 -31.72 -8.49
C LEU A 84 14.84 -32.30 -8.50
N THR A 85 15.77 -31.69 -7.76
CA THR A 85 17.15 -32.18 -7.63
C THR A 85 17.17 -33.58 -7.00
N LYS A 86 16.39 -33.83 -5.95
CA LYS A 86 16.27 -35.15 -5.33
C LYS A 86 15.77 -36.19 -6.32
N GLN A 87 14.76 -35.86 -7.13
CA GLN A 87 14.25 -36.77 -8.17
C GLN A 87 15.30 -37.04 -9.26
N GLN A 88 16.05 -36.02 -9.70
CA GLN A 88 17.14 -36.18 -10.66
C GLN A 88 18.27 -37.08 -10.11
N ILE A 89 18.68 -36.86 -8.86
CA ILE A 89 19.69 -37.69 -8.19
C ILE A 89 19.17 -39.13 -8.03
N LEU A 90 17.90 -39.34 -7.65
CA LEU A 90 17.32 -40.67 -7.55
C LEU A 90 17.26 -41.39 -8.90
N GLN A 91 16.96 -40.67 -9.99
CA GLN A 91 16.98 -41.24 -11.34
C GLN A 91 18.41 -41.61 -11.78
N GLN A 92 19.39 -40.74 -11.53
CA GLN A 92 20.81 -41.01 -11.85
C GLN A 92 21.38 -42.14 -10.98
N ALA A 93 21.07 -42.16 -9.68
CA ALA A 93 21.43 -43.25 -8.79
C ALA A 93 20.72 -44.54 -9.18
N GLY A 94 19.45 -44.47 -9.58
CA GLY A 94 18.68 -45.63 -10.05
C GLY A 94 19.30 -46.27 -11.31
N THR A 95 19.75 -45.47 -12.28
CA THR A 95 20.42 -45.99 -13.48
C THR A 95 21.82 -46.52 -13.18
N SER A 96 22.61 -45.85 -12.34
CA SER A 96 23.93 -46.34 -11.90
C SER A 96 23.83 -47.61 -11.05
N ILE A 97 22.91 -47.67 -10.09
CA ILE A 97 22.67 -48.85 -9.26
C ILE A 97 22.14 -50.00 -10.12
N LEU A 98 21.23 -49.74 -11.06
CA LEU A 98 20.74 -50.77 -11.99
C LEU A 98 21.88 -51.30 -12.89
N ALA A 99 22.77 -50.43 -13.38
CA ALA A 99 23.92 -50.84 -14.16
C ALA A 99 24.90 -51.70 -13.33
N GLN A 100 25.14 -51.32 -12.07
CA GLN A 100 26.01 -52.06 -11.15
C GLN A 100 25.40 -53.40 -10.72
N ALA A 101 24.07 -53.43 -10.51
CA ALA A 101 23.31 -54.64 -10.23
C ALA A 101 23.23 -55.59 -11.43
N LYS A 102 23.32 -55.10 -12.67
CA LYS A 102 23.39 -55.94 -13.89
C LYS A 102 24.77 -56.58 -14.12
N GLN A 103 25.84 -55.99 -13.63
CA GLN A 103 27.19 -56.56 -13.76
C GLN A 103 27.44 -57.73 -12.79
N LEU A 104 26.84 -57.71 -11.60
CA LEU A 104 26.92 -58.81 -10.62
C LEU A 104 26.49 -60.19 -11.18
N PRO A 105 25.30 -60.34 -11.81
CA PRO A 105 24.86 -61.63 -12.35
C PRO A 105 25.68 -62.10 -13.56
N GLN A 106 26.26 -61.19 -14.35
CA GLN A 106 27.17 -61.56 -15.44
C GLN A 106 28.52 -62.09 -14.92
N ALA A 107 29.04 -61.52 -13.83
CA ALA A 107 30.20 -62.07 -13.14
C ALA A 107 29.91 -63.45 -12.52
N ALA A 108 28.70 -63.66 -11.98
CA ALA A 108 28.28 -64.95 -11.45
C ALA A 108 28.13 -66.02 -12.54
N LEU A 109 27.61 -65.67 -13.72
CA LEU A 109 27.54 -66.59 -14.87
C LEU A 109 28.91 -66.97 -15.41
N SER A 110 29.89 -66.06 -15.36
CA SER A 110 31.29 -66.36 -15.73
C SER A 110 32.01 -67.28 -14.74
N LEU A 111 31.46 -67.50 -13.55
CA LEU A 111 31.97 -68.45 -12.55
C LEU A 111 31.27 -69.82 -12.61
N LEU A 112 30.26 -69.97 -13.46
CA LEU A 112 29.47 -71.21 -13.61
C LEU A 112 29.62 -71.90 -14.98
N GLY A 113 30.26 -71.24 -15.95
CA GLY A 113 30.64 -71.81 -17.26
C GLY A 113 32.14 -71.93 -17.39
#